data_AF-A0A2D6X6J2-F1
#
_entry.id   AF-A0A2D6X6J2-F1
#
_cell.length_a   1.000
_cell.length_b   1.000
_cell.length_c   1.000
_cell.angle_alpha   90.00
_cell.angle_beta   90.00
_cell.angle_gamma   90.00
#
_symmetry.space_group_name_H-M   'P 1'
#
loop_
_entity.id
_entity.type
_entity.pdbx_description
1 polymer ?
#
loop_
_entity_poly.entity_id
_entity_poly.type
_entity_poly.pdbx_seq_one_letter_code
_entity_poly.pdbx_strand_id
1 'polypeptide(L)'
;MTQKSTGRKRGRPRKTDAQRQAQVQGEVEAVPEEVPQIQEVPDGLDPGELYASEETKTLEIIFKGQKWVFKYKDLNWGDKNYCIDQAQMWEGQSFKFSVQKYYAIALTRMLVESPIRPITETTLQKLDRNVGERLIAIVPNPIEAPAELEAVKKV
;
A
#
# COMPACT_ATOMS: atom_id res chain seq x y z
N MET A 1 13.39 80.35 7.95
CA MET A 1 13.01 81.00 6.67
C MET A 1 12.60 79.90 5.70
N THR A 2 11.28 79.72 5.55
CA THR A 2 10.49 79.91 4.29
C THR A 2 10.55 78.69 3.36
N GLN A 3 9.50 77.85 3.33
CA GLN A 3 8.42 77.79 2.30
C GLN A 3 8.89 77.09 1.00
N LYS A 4 8.11 76.30 0.21
CA LYS A 4 6.68 75.98 0.11
C LYS A 4 6.49 74.82 -0.91
N SER A 5 5.28 74.24 -0.87
CA SER A 5 4.53 73.38 -1.81
C SER A 5 4.99 73.25 -3.28
N THR A 6 4.70 72.15 -3.97
CA THR A 6 3.44 71.81 -4.70
C THR A 6 3.69 70.44 -5.39
N GLY A 7 2.79 69.50 -5.68
CA GLY A 7 1.35 69.49 -5.87
C GLY A 7 1.03 68.74 -7.19
N ARG A 8 0.34 67.59 -7.09
CA ARG A 8 -0.67 67.04 -8.05
C ARG A 8 -0.28 66.32 -9.37
N LYS A 9 -0.92 65.14 -9.49
CA LYS A 9 -1.82 64.65 -10.57
C LYS A 9 -1.31 63.60 -11.58
N ARG A 10 -1.88 62.40 -11.40
CA ARG A 10 -2.47 61.44 -12.36
C ARG A 10 -2.42 61.81 -13.85
N GLY A 11 -1.94 60.87 -14.67
CA GLY A 11 -2.17 60.83 -16.11
C GLY A 11 -1.56 59.59 -16.77
N ARG A 12 -2.22 58.44 -16.68
CA ARG A 12 -1.87 57.25 -17.50
C ARG A 12 -2.49 57.47 -18.90
N PRO A 13 -1.72 57.44 -20.00
CA PRO A 13 -2.25 57.72 -21.33
C PRO A 13 -3.22 56.66 -21.83
N ARG A 14 -4.18 57.13 -22.64
CA ARG A 14 -5.27 56.39 -23.30
C ARG A 14 -4.77 55.48 -24.42
N LYS A 15 -5.60 54.45 -24.66
CA LYS A 15 -5.65 53.47 -25.74
C LYS A 15 -5.31 54.02 -27.14
N THR A 16 -4.69 53.15 -27.95
CA THR A 16 -4.92 53.09 -29.39
C THR A 16 -5.37 51.68 -29.76
N ASP A 17 -6.56 51.61 -30.33
CA ASP A 17 -7.13 50.46 -31.01
C ASP A 17 -6.33 50.14 -32.28
N ALA A 18 -5.90 48.89 -32.41
CA ALA A 18 -5.55 48.27 -33.68
C ALA A 18 -5.79 46.76 -33.61
N GLN A 19 -7.08 46.40 -33.69
CA GLN A 19 -7.63 45.33 -34.53
C GLN A 19 -6.64 44.26 -35.08
N ARG A 20 -6.84 42.98 -34.74
CA ARG A 20 -7.48 41.98 -35.63
C ARG A 20 -7.38 40.55 -35.09
N GLN A 21 -8.57 39.96 -34.89
CA GLN A 21 -8.98 38.61 -35.30
C GLN A 21 -8.13 37.39 -34.90
N ALA A 22 -8.68 36.60 -33.98
CA ALA A 22 -8.85 35.17 -34.20
C ALA A 22 -10.10 34.69 -33.43
N GLN A 23 -11.20 34.51 -34.14
CA GLN A 23 -12.32 33.69 -33.69
C GLN A 23 -11.85 32.23 -33.70
N VAL A 24 -11.94 31.54 -32.56
CA VAL A 24 -12.17 30.10 -32.55
C VAL A 24 -13.31 29.89 -31.56
N GLN A 25 -14.49 29.60 -32.12
CA GLN A 25 -15.61 29.03 -31.42
C GLN A 25 -15.17 27.66 -30.89
N GLY A 26 -15.11 27.53 -29.58
CA GLY A 26 -15.04 26.25 -28.88
C GLY A 26 -16.10 26.32 -27.80
N GLU A 27 -17.26 25.77 -28.10
CA GLU A 27 -18.34 25.54 -27.15
C GLU A 27 -17.79 24.57 -26.10
N VAL A 28 -17.44 25.09 -24.93
CA VAL A 28 -17.02 24.26 -23.79
C VAL A 28 -18.29 23.64 -23.25
N GLU A 29 -18.58 22.43 -23.70
CA GLU A 29 -19.56 21.55 -23.09
C GLU A 29 -19.14 21.36 -21.63
N ALA A 30 -19.85 22.03 -20.73
CA ALA A 30 -19.64 21.94 -19.29
C ALA A 30 -20.02 20.52 -18.88
N VAL A 31 -19.01 19.65 -18.81
CA VAL A 31 -19.12 18.36 -18.12
C VAL A 31 -19.52 18.69 -16.68
N PRO A 32 -20.71 18.29 -16.20
CA PRO A 32 -21.05 18.48 -14.80
C PRO A 32 -20.04 17.70 -13.98
N GLU A 33 -19.27 18.40 -13.17
CA GLU A 33 -18.40 17.82 -12.16
C GLU A 33 -19.33 17.14 -11.13
N GLU A 34 -19.56 15.84 -11.30
CA GLU A 34 -20.25 15.02 -10.32
C GLU A 34 -19.43 15.03 -9.03
N VAL A 35 -19.77 15.95 -8.13
CA VAL A 35 -19.25 15.94 -6.75
C VAL A 35 -19.66 14.60 -6.15
N PRO A 36 -18.72 13.70 -5.80
CA PRO A 36 -19.07 12.42 -5.20
C PRO A 36 -19.82 12.70 -3.91
N GLN A 37 -21.09 12.26 -3.86
CA GLN A 37 -21.89 12.34 -2.65
C GLN A 37 -21.19 11.52 -1.58
N ILE A 38 -20.58 12.21 -0.61
CA ILE A 38 -19.97 11.59 0.56
C ILE A 38 -21.13 10.96 1.34
N GLN A 39 -21.28 9.64 1.24
CA GLN A 39 -22.19 8.90 2.10
C GLN A 39 -21.64 9.04 3.53
N GLU A 40 -22.41 9.68 4.41
CA GLU A 40 -22.09 9.73 5.84
C GLU A 40 -22.17 8.30 6.39
N VAL A 41 -21.01 7.67 6.57
CA VAL A 41 -20.90 6.36 7.23
C VAL A 41 -21.00 6.60 8.74
N PRO A 42 -21.86 5.87 9.48
CA PRO A 42 -22.02 6.06 10.91
C PRO A 42 -20.73 5.74 11.68
N ASP A 43 -20.50 6.44 12.79
CA ASP A 43 -19.37 6.18 13.69
C ASP A 43 -19.44 4.76 14.27
N GLY A 44 -18.29 4.09 14.35
CA GLY A 44 -18.16 2.78 14.99
C GLY A 44 -18.33 2.88 16.51
N LEU A 45 -19.12 1.97 17.08
CA LEU A 45 -19.46 1.97 18.52
C LEU A 45 -18.70 0.90 19.31
N ASP A 46 -18.16 -0.13 18.64
CA ASP A 46 -17.42 -1.22 19.27
C ASP A 46 -15.95 -1.23 18.82
N PRO A 47 -14.98 -0.91 19.71
CA PRO A 47 -13.56 -1.02 19.42
C PRO A 47 -13.11 -2.44 19.08
N GLY A 48 -13.86 -3.46 19.50
CA GLY A 48 -13.56 -4.87 19.23
C GLY A 48 -13.49 -5.21 17.74
N GLU A 49 -14.32 -4.54 16.93
CA GLU A 49 -14.38 -4.70 15.47
C GLU A 49 -13.10 -4.22 14.75
N LEU A 50 -12.25 -3.44 15.44
CA LEU A 50 -10.98 -2.96 14.91
C LEU A 50 -9.85 -3.99 15.06
N TYR A 51 -10.04 -5.03 15.88
CA TYR A 51 -9.02 -6.06 16.09
C TYR A 51 -9.03 -7.11 14.98
N ALA A 52 -7.84 -7.61 14.64
CA ALA A 52 -7.72 -8.70 13.67
C ALA A 52 -8.37 -9.98 14.21
N SER A 53 -9.12 -10.68 13.35
CA SER A 53 -9.68 -11.99 13.68
C SER A 53 -8.56 -13.01 13.97
N GLU A 54 -8.72 -13.78 15.04
CA GLU A 54 -7.80 -14.87 15.42
C GLU A 54 -8.20 -16.23 14.79
N GLU A 55 -9.01 -16.20 13.73
CA GLU A 55 -9.46 -17.41 13.04
C GLU A 55 -8.29 -18.26 12.54
N THR A 56 -8.35 -19.55 12.88
CA THR A 56 -7.37 -20.54 12.44
C THR A 56 -7.81 -21.19 11.14
N LYS A 57 -6.97 -21.07 10.11
CA LYS A 57 -7.14 -21.68 8.79
C LYS A 57 -6.28 -22.93 8.67
N THR A 58 -6.63 -23.79 7.72
CA THR A 58 -5.91 -25.04 7.45
C THR A 58 -5.41 -25.06 6.00
N LEU A 59 -4.15 -25.43 5.80
CA LEU A 59 -3.53 -25.67 4.51
C LEU A 59 -3.12 -27.15 4.43
N GLU A 60 -3.56 -27.82 3.37
CA GLU A 60 -3.24 -29.21 3.12
C GLU A 60 -2.31 -29.34 1.91
N ILE A 61 -1.20 -30.07 2.06
CA ILE A 61 -0.21 -30.27 1.01
C ILE A 61 0.01 -31.77 0.83
N ILE A 62 -0.18 -32.27 -0.40
CA ILE A 62 0.18 -33.64 -0.76
C ILE A 62 1.63 -33.62 -1.26
N PHE A 63 2.52 -34.31 -0.54
CA PHE A 63 3.93 -34.39 -0.88
C PHE A 63 4.47 -35.80 -0.62
N LYS A 64 5.18 -36.35 -1.63
CA LYS A 64 5.71 -37.73 -1.60
C LYS A 64 4.66 -38.78 -1.22
N GLY A 65 3.44 -38.63 -1.75
CA GLY A 65 2.32 -39.55 -1.49
C GLY A 65 1.71 -39.43 -0.08
N GLN A 66 2.14 -38.46 0.73
CA GLN A 66 1.60 -38.22 2.06
C GLN A 66 0.90 -36.86 2.14
N LYS A 67 -0.21 -36.80 2.88
CA LYS A 67 -0.92 -35.57 3.19
C LYS A 67 -0.33 -34.92 4.43
N TRP A 68 0.14 -33.69 4.28
CA TRP A 68 0.66 -32.84 5.34
C TRP A 68 -0.32 -31.72 5.62
N VAL A 69 -0.60 -31.47 6.89
CA VAL A 69 -1.59 -30.48 7.33
C VAL A 69 -0.89 -29.40 8.15
N PHE A 70 -1.12 -28.15 7.76
CA PHE A 70 -0.58 -26.96 8.43
C PHE A 70 -1.76 -26.13 8.90
N LYS A 71 -1.81 -25.80 10.19
CA LYS A 71 -2.77 -24.81 10.70
C LYS A 71 -2.07 -23.48 10.89
N TYR A 72 -2.72 -22.42 10.45
CA TYR A 72 -2.16 -21.07 10.50
C TYR A 72 -3.22 -20.04 10.84
N LYS A 73 -2.76 -18.90 11.35
CA LYS A 73 -3.56 -17.68 11.50
C LYS A 73 -3.02 -16.60 10.58
N ASP A 74 -3.88 -15.67 10.18
CA ASP A 74 -3.43 -14.51 9.41
C ASP A 74 -2.54 -13.61 10.29
N LEU A 75 -1.62 -12.91 9.64
CA LEU A 75 -0.87 -11.86 10.34
C LEU A 75 -1.78 -10.66 10.56
N ASN A 76 -1.88 -10.23 11.81
CA ASN A 76 -2.41 -8.91 12.11
C ASN A 76 -1.45 -7.82 11.59
N TRP A 77 -1.92 -6.58 11.52
CA TRP A 77 -1.14 -5.45 11.02
C TRP A 77 0.18 -5.24 11.78
N GLY A 78 0.16 -5.40 13.11
CA GLY A 78 1.35 -5.23 13.95
C GLY A 78 2.43 -6.29 13.68
N ASP A 79 2.03 -7.55 13.61
CA ASP A 79 2.92 -8.67 13.31
C ASP A 79 3.48 -8.58 11.89
N LYS A 80 2.68 -8.13 10.90
CA LYS A 80 3.16 -7.88 9.54
C LYS A 80 4.28 -6.83 9.54
N ASN A 81 4.07 -5.68 10.18
CA ASN A 81 5.09 -4.62 10.25
C ASN A 81 6.33 -5.08 11.00
N TYR A 82 6.16 -5.83 12.09
CA TYR A 82 7.28 -6.46 12.79
C TYR A 82 8.11 -7.34 11.83
N CYS A 83 7.45 -8.17 11.02
CA CYS A 83 8.15 -9.02 10.05
C CYS A 83 8.90 -8.20 9.00
N ILE A 84 8.32 -7.09 8.54
CA ILE A 84 8.96 -6.15 7.61
C ILE A 84 10.23 -5.58 8.24
N ASP A 85 10.14 -5.03 9.45
CA ASP A 85 11.26 -4.42 10.16
C ASP A 85 12.41 -5.40 10.40
N GLN A 86 12.10 -6.63 10.81
CA GLN A 86 13.13 -7.65 10.99
C GLN A 86 13.79 -8.11 9.68
N ALA A 87 13.11 -7.95 8.56
CA ALA A 87 13.62 -8.27 7.23
C ALA A 87 14.46 -7.14 6.61
N GLN A 88 14.47 -5.96 7.22
CA GLN A 88 15.35 -4.86 6.84
C GLN A 88 16.80 -5.16 7.25
N MET A 89 17.72 -4.87 6.35
CA MET A 89 19.14 -5.07 6.55
C MET A 89 19.90 -3.83 6.09
N TRP A 90 20.88 -3.42 6.89
CA TRP A 90 21.82 -2.37 6.53
C TRP A 90 23.15 -3.04 6.19
N GLU A 91 23.62 -2.84 4.96
CA GLU A 91 24.95 -3.28 4.56
C GLU A 91 25.77 -2.05 4.15
N GLY A 92 26.61 -1.58 5.09
CA GLY A 92 27.29 -0.31 4.96
C GLY A 92 26.28 0.85 4.95
N GLN A 93 26.25 1.61 3.84
CA GLN A 93 25.31 2.72 3.64
C GLN A 93 24.08 2.35 2.80
N SER A 94 23.96 1.09 2.37
CA SER A 94 22.87 0.63 1.51
C SER A 94 21.81 -0.11 2.31
N PHE A 95 20.57 0.31 2.13
CA PHE A 95 19.40 -0.41 2.61
C PHE A 95 19.11 -1.63 1.72
N LYS A 96 18.87 -2.78 2.34
CA LYS A 96 18.45 -4.01 1.68
C LYS A 96 17.23 -4.59 2.40
N PHE A 97 16.29 -5.11 1.63
CA PHE A 97 15.15 -5.86 2.17
C PHE A 97 15.27 -7.33 1.77
N SER A 98 15.30 -8.22 2.74
CA SER A 98 15.36 -9.67 2.48
C SER A 98 13.96 -10.27 2.47
N VAL A 99 13.44 -10.51 1.27
CA VAL A 99 12.13 -11.17 1.07
C VAL A 99 12.11 -12.56 1.71
N GLN A 100 13.21 -13.30 1.62
CA GLN A 100 13.32 -14.63 2.21
C GLN A 100 13.25 -14.58 3.74
N LYS A 101 13.92 -13.61 4.36
CA LYS A 101 13.89 -13.40 5.81
C LYS A 101 12.49 -12.99 6.27
N TYR A 102 11.81 -12.13 5.51
CA TYR A 102 10.41 -11.78 5.76
C TYR A 102 9.51 -13.02 5.77
N TYR A 103 9.56 -13.84 4.72
CA TYR A 103 8.72 -15.05 4.64
C TYR A 103 9.02 -16.05 5.76
N ALA A 104 10.29 -16.24 6.13
CA ALA A 104 10.65 -17.10 7.24
C ALA A 104 10.06 -16.63 8.58
N ILE A 105 10.17 -15.33 8.89
CA ILE A 105 9.66 -14.74 10.13
C ILE A 105 8.13 -14.66 10.13
N ALA A 106 7.53 -14.42 8.98
CA ALA A 106 6.08 -14.43 8.82
C ALA A 106 5.53 -15.84 9.08
N LEU A 107 6.08 -16.87 8.43
CA LEU A 107 5.65 -18.26 8.61
C LEU A 107 5.82 -18.75 10.04
N THR A 108 6.88 -18.34 10.76
CA THR A 108 7.05 -18.72 12.17
C THR A 108 5.99 -18.12 13.09
N ARG A 109 5.41 -16.97 12.73
CA ARG A 109 4.29 -16.34 13.46
C ARG A 109 2.92 -16.85 13.03
N MET A 110 2.77 -17.17 11.74
CA MET A 110 1.49 -17.61 11.18
C MET A 110 1.20 -19.07 11.52
N LEU A 111 2.20 -19.96 11.45
CA LEU A 111 2.00 -21.39 11.65
C LEU A 111 1.78 -21.70 13.13
N VAL A 112 0.56 -22.12 13.47
CA VAL A 112 0.15 -22.52 14.82
C VAL A 112 0.45 -24.00 15.05
N GLU A 113 0.11 -24.84 14.07
CA GLU A 113 0.43 -26.27 14.08
C GLU A 113 1.09 -26.67 12.76
N SER A 114 2.26 -27.28 12.86
CA SER A 114 3.04 -27.72 11.70
C SER A 114 3.72 -29.06 11.96
N PRO A 115 3.84 -29.92 10.92
CA PRO A 115 4.69 -31.10 10.96
C PRO A 115 6.19 -30.75 10.98
N ILE A 116 6.56 -29.52 10.60
CA ILE A 116 7.94 -29.03 10.65
C ILE A 116 8.23 -28.56 12.07
N ARG A 117 9.12 -29.24 12.79
CA ARG A 117 9.55 -28.85 14.14
C ARG A 117 11.07 -28.95 14.30
N PRO A 118 11.72 -27.93 14.89
CA PRO A 118 11.17 -26.63 15.26
C PRO A 118 10.87 -25.75 14.02
N ILE A 119 9.91 -24.83 14.11
CA ILE A 119 9.64 -23.88 13.03
C ILE A 119 10.67 -22.76 13.14
N THR A 120 11.78 -22.90 12.44
CA THR A 120 12.88 -21.91 12.39
C THR A 120 13.17 -21.51 10.95
N GLU A 121 13.87 -20.39 10.77
CA GLU A 121 14.34 -19.95 9.45
C GLU A 121 15.11 -21.06 8.72
N THR A 122 16.05 -21.72 9.42
CA THR A 122 16.88 -22.78 8.81
C THR A 122 16.08 -24.00 8.37
N THR A 123 15.03 -24.38 9.10
CA THR A 123 14.16 -25.51 8.73
C THR A 123 13.25 -25.17 7.55
N LEU A 124 12.77 -23.92 7.47
CA LEU A 124 11.96 -23.46 6.35
C LEU A 124 12.78 -23.33 5.06
N GLN A 125 14.05 -22.93 5.16
CA GLN A 125 14.98 -22.86 4.03
C GLN A 125 15.34 -24.23 3.43
N LYS A 126 15.20 -25.31 4.20
CA LYS A 126 15.48 -26.69 3.76
C LYS A 126 14.28 -27.37 3.12
N LEU A 127 13.12 -26.71 3.06
CA LEU A 127 11.93 -27.30 2.47
C LEU A 127 12.09 -27.51 0.97
N ASP A 128 11.43 -28.55 0.47
CA ASP A 128 11.26 -28.72 -0.96
C ASP A 128 10.56 -27.49 -1.54
N ARG A 129 11.02 -27.07 -2.72
CA ARG A 129 10.52 -25.87 -3.41
C ARG A 129 9.00 -25.86 -3.52
N ASN A 130 8.38 -26.99 -3.87
CA ASN A 130 6.93 -27.07 -4.04
C ASN A 130 6.17 -26.83 -2.74
N VAL A 131 6.71 -27.34 -1.62
CA VAL A 131 6.13 -27.13 -0.29
C VAL A 131 6.34 -25.67 0.14
N GLY A 132 7.54 -25.13 -0.10
CA GLY A 132 7.87 -23.74 0.18
C GLY A 132 6.96 -22.75 -0.55
N GLU A 133 6.71 -22.96 -1.85
CA GLU A 133 5.82 -22.10 -2.65
C GLU A 133 4.37 -22.12 -2.14
N ARG A 134 3.87 -23.30 -1.73
CA ARG A 134 2.52 -23.43 -1.15
C ARG A 134 2.40 -22.72 0.21
N LEU A 135 3.46 -22.75 1.02
CA LEU A 135 3.50 -22.02 2.28
C LEU A 135 3.67 -20.52 2.06
N ILE A 136 4.46 -20.08 1.09
CA ILE A 136 4.60 -18.65 0.78
C ILE A 136 3.27 -18.06 0.28
N ALA A 137 2.46 -18.84 -0.44
CA ALA A 137 1.18 -18.38 -0.96
C ALA A 137 0.16 -17.93 0.12
N ILE A 138 0.31 -18.39 1.37
CA ILE A 138 -0.54 -17.93 2.48
C ILE A 138 0.01 -16.65 3.14
N VAL A 139 1.27 -16.30 2.90
CA VAL A 139 1.91 -15.14 3.54
C VAL A 139 1.54 -13.86 2.80
N PRO A 140 1.10 -12.80 3.49
CA PRO A 140 0.81 -11.52 2.85
C PRO A 140 2.06 -10.93 2.19
N ASN A 141 1.89 -10.34 1.01
CA ASN A 141 2.98 -9.69 0.30
C ASN A 141 3.61 -8.57 1.16
N PRO A 142 4.95 -8.50 1.25
CA PRO A 142 5.64 -7.50 2.06
C PRO A 142 5.54 -6.08 1.49
N ILE A 143 5.34 -5.97 0.18
CA ILE A 143 5.16 -4.68 -0.52
C ILE A 143 3.68 -4.60 -0.89
N GLU A 144 2.98 -3.62 -0.33
CA GLU A 144 1.64 -3.28 -0.75
C GLU A 144 1.76 -2.60 -2.11
N ALA A 145 1.38 -3.31 -3.18
CA ALA A 145 1.27 -2.67 -4.48
C ALA A 145 0.12 -1.66 -4.40
N PRO A 146 0.31 -0.40 -4.85
CA PRO A 146 -0.83 0.52 -4.96
C PRO A 146 -1.88 -0.12 -5.86
N ALA A 147 -3.15 -0.09 -5.41
CA ALA A 147 -4.28 -0.81 -6.00
C ALA A 147 -4.44 -0.59 -7.52
N GLU A 148 -3.89 0.52 -8.05
CA GLU A 148 -3.86 0.86 -9.47
C GLU A 148 -3.10 -0.16 -10.34
N LEU A 149 -2.10 -0.88 -9.80
CA LEU A 149 -1.30 -1.85 -10.55
C LEU A 149 -1.94 -3.24 -10.65
N GLU A 150 -2.92 -3.56 -9.81
CA GLU A 150 -3.64 -4.84 -9.86
C GLU A 150 -4.72 -4.87 -10.94
N ALA A 151 -5.28 -3.70 -11.29
CA ALA A 151 -6.28 -3.56 -12.36
C ALA A 151 -5.69 -3.81 -13.77
N VAL A 152 -4.39 -3.52 -13.97
CA VAL A 152 -3.74 -3.64 -15.29
C VAL A 152 -3.41 -5.09 -15.66
N LYS A 153 -3.36 -6.02 -14.69
CA LYS A 153 -3.10 -7.44 -14.96
C LYS A 153 -4.33 -8.24 -15.43
N LYS A 154 -5.50 -7.61 -15.48
CA LYS A 154 -6.76 -8.23 -15.95
C LYS A 154 -7.10 -7.92 -17.41
N VAL A 155 -6.18 -7.32 -18.18
CA VAL A 155 -6.35 -7.02 -19.62
C VAL A 155 -5.54 -7.99 -20.45
#